data_AF-A0A0R2PW41-F1
#
_entry.id   AF-A0A0R2PW41-F1
#
_cell.length_a   1.000
_cell.length_b   1.000
_cell.length_c   1.000
_cell.angle_alpha   90.00
_cell.angle_beta   90.00
_cell.angle_gamma   90.00
#
_symmetry.space_group_name_H-M   'P 1'
#
loop_
_entity.id
_entity.type
_entity.pdbx_description
1 polymer ?
#
loop_
_entity_poly.entity_id
_entity_poly.type
_entity_poly.pdbx_seq_one_letter_code
_entity_poly.pdbx_strand_id
1 'polypeptide(L)'
;LTVGVVTKPFTFEGKRRTAQAEEGIENLRTEVDTLIVIPNDRLLAISDRSISALEAFKTADQVLLSGVQGITDLITTPGLINLDFADVKSVMAGAGSALMGIGSARGEARSIRAAELAISSPLLEASIDGAHGVLLSIAGGSDLGLFEISEAAEMVAKSAHPDANIIYGTVIDDALGDEVRVTVIAAGFDGGQPKRVSMPVIDTATISGEADPIAANDPIAVALDLGIDNSDRPRKRITFEDLIAEDEIDIPDFMR
;
A
#
# COMPACT_ATOMS: atom_id res chain seq x y z
N LEU A 1 -18.95 -2.73 -20.73
CA LEU A 1 -17.89 -2.99 -19.77
C LEU A 1 -16.58 -2.79 -20.48
N THR A 2 -15.98 -1.64 -20.24
CA THR A 2 -14.68 -1.23 -20.77
C THR A 2 -13.78 -0.99 -19.56
N VAL A 3 -12.75 -1.81 -19.41
CA VAL A 3 -11.78 -1.68 -18.33
C VAL A 3 -10.46 -1.18 -18.91
N GLY A 4 -9.97 -0.04 -18.41
CA GLY A 4 -8.64 0.46 -18.72
C GLY A 4 -7.64 -0.03 -17.67
N VAL A 5 -6.50 -0.55 -18.10
CA VAL A 5 -5.37 -0.87 -17.22
C VAL A 5 -4.16 -0.10 -17.75
N VAL A 6 -3.66 0.84 -16.95
CA VAL A 6 -2.60 1.77 -17.36
C VAL A 6 -1.54 1.92 -16.27
N THR A 7 -0.33 2.29 -16.68
CA THR A 7 0.76 2.61 -15.75
C THR A 7 1.03 4.10 -15.68
N LYS A 8 1.42 4.59 -14.49
CA LYS A 8 2.09 5.89 -14.36
C LYS A 8 3.60 5.69 -14.59
N PRO A 9 4.28 6.62 -15.27
CA PRO A 9 5.72 6.52 -15.54
C PRO A 9 6.52 6.52 -14.24
N PHE A 10 7.74 5.99 -14.29
CA PHE A 10 8.68 6.08 -13.16
C PHE A 10 9.09 7.54 -12.92
N THR A 11 9.37 7.90 -11.67
CA THR A 11 9.83 9.25 -11.30
C THR A 11 11.11 9.66 -12.07
N PHE A 12 12.00 8.71 -12.38
CA PHE A 12 13.22 8.99 -13.15
C PHE A 12 12.98 9.36 -14.62
N GLU A 13 11.80 9.07 -15.18
CA GLU A 13 11.46 9.40 -16.57
C GLU A 13 11.18 10.91 -16.77
N GLY A 14 11.04 11.65 -15.67
CA GLY A 14 10.99 13.11 -15.63
C GLY A 14 9.58 13.69 -15.58
N LYS A 15 9.49 14.88 -14.96
CA LYS A 15 8.21 15.56 -14.64
C LYS A 15 7.29 15.79 -15.83
N ARG A 16 7.84 15.97 -17.05
CA ARG A 16 7.04 16.17 -18.26
C ARG A 16 6.21 14.93 -18.59
N ARG A 17 6.78 13.72 -18.46
CA ARG A 17 6.06 12.46 -18.70
C ARG A 17 4.98 12.24 -17.65
N THR A 18 5.26 12.54 -16.38
CA THR A 18 4.27 12.45 -15.30
C THR A 18 3.07 13.36 -15.55
N ALA A 19 3.30 14.63 -15.93
CA ALA A 19 2.21 15.56 -16.23
C ALA A 19 1.34 15.09 -17.42
N GLN A 20 1.97 14.56 -18.47
CA GLN A 20 1.27 13.99 -19.63
C GLN A 20 0.46 12.74 -19.25
N ALA A 21 1.00 11.90 -18.36
CA ALA A 21 0.31 10.70 -17.89
C ALA A 21 -0.92 11.03 -17.03
N GLU A 22 -0.83 12.00 -16.12
CA GLU A 22 -1.97 12.44 -15.30
C GLU A 22 -3.09 13.04 -16.18
N GLU A 23 -2.75 13.86 -17.19
CA GLU A 23 -3.73 14.36 -18.16
C GLU A 23 -4.38 13.22 -18.96
N GLY A 24 -3.59 12.25 -19.42
CA GLY A 24 -4.09 11.09 -20.16
C GLY A 24 -4.99 10.19 -19.31
N ILE A 25 -4.65 9.98 -18.03
CA ILE A 25 -5.45 9.20 -17.07
C ILE A 25 -6.82 9.85 -16.87
N GLU A 26 -6.86 11.18 -16.72
CA GLU A 26 -8.13 11.88 -16.50
C GLU A 26 -9.03 11.86 -17.73
N ASN A 27 -8.46 12.01 -18.93
CA ASN A 27 -9.19 11.86 -20.18
C ASN A 27 -9.69 10.42 -20.39
N LEU A 28 -8.89 9.41 -20.01
CA LEU A 28 -9.29 8.01 -20.17
C LEU A 28 -10.39 7.62 -19.18
N ARG A 29 -10.38 8.21 -17.98
CA ARG A 29 -11.37 7.96 -16.93
C ARG A 29 -12.80 8.26 -17.40
N THR A 30 -13.01 9.24 -18.26
CA THR A 30 -14.35 9.58 -18.78
C THR A 30 -14.86 8.61 -19.85
N GLU A 31 -13.96 7.81 -20.44
CA GLU A 31 -14.27 6.91 -21.55
C GLU A 31 -14.37 5.43 -21.14
N VAL A 32 -14.00 5.09 -19.90
CA VAL A 32 -13.98 3.71 -19.39
C VAL A 32 -14.91 3.54 -18.19
N ASP A 33 -15.45 2.33 -18.01
CA ASP A 33 -16.29 2.00 -16.86
C ASP A 33 -15.46 1.90 -15.56
N THR A 34 -14.25 1.33 -15.67
CA THR A 34 -13.27 1.21 -14.60
C THR A 34 -11.87 1.46 -15.14
N LEU A 35 -11.06 2.24 -14.40
CA LEU A 35 -9.66 2.50 -14.70
C LEU A 35 -8.76 2.02 -13.55
N ILE A 36 -7.96 0.99 -13.82
CA ILE A 36 -6.91 0.51 -12.93
C ILE A 36 -5.62 1.26 -13.26
N VAL A 37 -5.11 2.00 -12.28
CA VAL A 37 -3.90 2.80 -12.43
C VAL A 37 -2.78 2.20 -11.59
N ILE A 38 -1.71 1.77 -12.25
CA ILE A 38 -0.56 1.12 -11.61
C ILE A 38 0.62 2.11 -11.57
N PRO A 39 1.04 2.58 -10.39
CA PRO A 39 2.24 3.41 -10.27
C PRO A 39 3.52 2.59 -10.44
N ASN A 40 4.29 2.86 -11.51
CA ASN A 40 5.54 2.13 -11.73
C ASN A 40 6.55 2.29 -10.60
N ASP A 41 6.55 3.42 -9.88
CA ASP A 41 7.44 3.61 -8.72
C ASP A 41 7.21 2.57 -7.60
N ARG A 42 6.00 2.00 -7.50
CA ARG A 42 5.71 0.93 -6.53
C ARG A 42 6.35 -0.40 -6.91
N LEU A 43 6.62 -0.61 -8.20
CA LEU A 43 7.34 -1.78 -8.68
C LEU A 43 8.79 -1.79 -8.19
N LEU A 44 9.38 -0.60 -7.96
CA LEU A 44 10.71 -0.47 -7.38
C LEU A 44 10.74 -0.84 -5.89
N ALA A 45 9.62 -0.67 -5.18
CA ALA A 45 9.53 -1.02 -3.76
C ALA A 45 9.45 -2.54 -3.53
N ILE A 46 8.93 -3.29 -4.49
CA ILE A 46 8.85 -4.75 -4.47
C ILE A 46 10.04 -5.44 -5.16
N SER A 47 10.92 -4.68 -5.81
CA SER A 47 12.06 -5.18 -6.57
C SER A 47 13.38 -4.95 -5.84
N ASP A 48 14.37 -5.81 -6.09
CA ASP A 48 15.71 -5.64 -5.54
C ASP A 48 16.39 -4.36 -6.04
N ARG A 49 17.19 -3.74 -5.18
CA ARG A 49 17.93 -2.49 -5.49
C ARG A 49 18.90 -2.60 -6.68
N SER A 50 19.18 -3.82 -7.14
CA SER A 50 20.06 -4.10 -8.28
C SER A 50 19.33 -4.29 -9.62
N ILE A 51 18.01 -4.10 -9.67
CA ILE A 51 17.23 -4.30 -10.91
C ILE A 51 17.65 -3.31 -12.00
N SER A 52 17.85 -3.81 -13.22
CA SER A 52 18.12 -2.96 -14.38
C SER A 52 16.86 -2.24 -14.86
N ALA A 53 17.01 -1.13 -15.59
CA ALA A 53 15.87 -0.42 -16.17
C ALA A 53 15.00 -1.32 -17.07
N LEU A 54 15.61 -2.22 -17.84
CA LEU A 54 14.91 -3.15 -18.71
C LEU A 54 14.08 -4.17 -17.91
N GLU A 55 14.63 -4.67 -16.81
CA GLU A 55 13.90 -5.57 -15.91
C GLU A 55 12.78 -4.84 -15.17
N ALA A 56 12.97 -3.58 -14.75
CA ALA A 56 11.91 -2.79 -14.12
C ALA A 56 10.69 -2.61 -15.06
N PHE A 57 10.92 -2.36 -16.35
CA PHE A 57 9.83 -2.33 -17.34
C PHE A 57 9.16 -3.69 -17.53
N LYS A 58 9.93 -4.79 -17.56
CA LYS A 58 9.35 -6.15 -17.60
C LYS A 58 8.46 -6.43 -16.38
N THR A 59 8.86 -5.96 -15.20
CA THR A 59 8.03 -6.08 -13.99
C THR A 59 6.72 -5.30 -14.15
N ALA A 60 6.76 -4.11 -14.76
CA ALA A 60 5.55 -3.34 -15.08
C ALA A 60 4.63 -4.10 -16.05
N ASP A 61 5.19 -4.69 -17.10
CA ASP A 61 4.44 -5.51 -18.06
C ASP A 61 3.82 -6.74 -17.37
N GLN A 62 4.54 -7.37 -16.44
CA GLN A 62 4.05 -8.51 -15.68
C GLN A 62 2.87 -8.13 -14.78
N VAL A 63 2.91 -6.95 -14.16
CA VAL A 63 1.81 -6.45 -13.32
C VAL A 63 0.60 -6.08 -14.18
N LEU A 64 0.80 -5.45 -15.35
CA LEU A 64 -0.26 -5.21 -16.32
C LEU A 64 -0.93 -6.52 -16.77
N LEU A 65 -0.12 -7.52 -17.12
CA LEU A 65 -0.61 -8.84 -17.48
C LEU A 65 -1.42 -9.47 -16.34
N SER A 66 -0.90 -9.40 -15.11
CA SER A 66 -1.56 -9.98 -13.93
C SER A 66 -2.88 -9.29 -13.62
N GLY A 67 -2.99 -7.98 -13.85
CA GLY A 67 -4.25 -7.26 -13.69
C GLY A 67 -5.31 -7.62 -14.71
N VAL A 68 -4.91 -7.85 -15.97
CA VAL A 68 -5.84 -8.35 -16.99
C VAL A 68 -6.23 -9.80 -16.72
N GLN A 69 -5.24 -10.67 -16.45
CA GLN A 69 -5.45 -12.09 -16.13
C GLN A 69 -6.36 -12.28 -14.91
N GLY A 70 -6.15 -11.50 -13.85
CA GLY A 70 -6.97 -11.57 -12.64
C GLY A 70 -8.47 -11.35 -12.90
N ILE A 71 -8.83 -10.59 -13.93
CA ILE A 71 -10.23 -10.38 -14.33
C ILE A 71 -10.66 -11.43 -15.36
N THR A 72 -9.85 -11.69 -16.37
CA THR A 72 -10.23 -12.60 -17.46
C THR A 72 -10.35 -14.03 -16.99
N ASP A 73 -9.44 -14.48 -16.14
CA ASP A 73 -9.37 -15.89 -15.71
C ASP A 73 -10.59 -16.24 -14.84
N LEU A 74 -11.14 -15.28 -14.10
CA LEU A 74 -12.39 -15.44 -13.34
C LEU A 74 -13.61 -15.70 -14.23
N ILE A 75 -13.58 -15.25 -15.48
CA ILE A 75 -14.69 -15.35 -16.44
C ILE A 75 -14.48 -16.56 -17.35
N THR A 76 -13.25 -16.76 -17.83
CA THR A 76 -12.96 -17.73 -18.90
C THR A 76 -12.47 -19.07 -18.39
N THR A 77 -11.87 -19.12 -17.21
CA THR A 77 -11.23 -20.34 -16.70
C THR A 77 -12.18 -21.05 -15.74
N PRO A 78 -12.51 -22.33 -15.99
CA PRO A 78 -13.30 -23.10 -15.04
C PRO A 78 -12.54 -23.29 -13.72
N GLY A 79 -13.09 -22.73 -12.65
CA GLY A 79 -12.73 -22.98 -11.27
C GLY A 79 -13.78 -23.80 -10.52
N LEU A 80 -13.49 -24.05 -9.25
CA LEU A 80 -14.44 -24.67 -8.31
C LEU A 80 -15.63 -23.73 -8.04
N ILE A 81 -15.34 -22.43 -7.96
CA ILE A 81 -16.29 -21.34 -7.83
C ILE A 81 -16.11 -20.44 -9.05
N ASN A 82 -17.01 -20.60 -10.02
CA ASN A 82 -17.06 -19.75 -11.20
C ASN A 82 -17.88 -18.51 -10.90
N LEU A 83 -17.38 -17.38 -11.39
CA LEU A 83 -18.13 -16.14 -11.43
C LEU A 83 -18.73 -15.99 -12.82
N ASP A 84 -19.90 -15.36 -12.88
CA ASP A 84 -20.47 -15.00 -14.17
C ASP A 84 -20.05 -13.58 -14.58
N PHE A 85 -20.24 -13.26 -15.86
CA PHE A 85 -19.91 -11.93 -16.36
C PHE A 85 -20.81 -10.82 -15.78
N ALA A 86 -22.02 -11.17 -15.31
CA ALA A 86 -22.94 -10.20 -14.73
C ALA A 86 -22.46 -9.73 -13.36
N ASP A 87 -21.90 -10.63 -12.56
CA ASP A 87 -21.26 -10.38 -11.27
C ASP A 87 -20.08 -9.39 -11.46
N VAL A 88 -19.14 -9.71 -12.36
CA VAL A 88 -18.01 -8.82 -12.67
C VAL A 88 -18.48 -7.46 -13.17
N LYS A 89 -19.49 -7.45 -14.06
CA LYS A 89 -20.07 -6.21 -14.57
C LYS A 89 -20.74 -5.39 -13.46
N SER A 90 -21.35 -6.01 -12.46
CA SER A 90 -22.03 -5.31 -11.36
C SER A 90 -21.06 -4.51 -10.47
N VAL A 91 -19.83 -5.01 -10.31
CA VAL A 91 -18.78 -4.34 -9.51
C VAL A 91 -17.97 -3.33 -10.33
N MET A 92 -17.73 -3.60 -11.62
CA MET A 92 -16.86 -2.75 -12.44
C MET A 92 -17.60 -1.74 -13.33
N ALA A 93 -18.91 -1.84 -13.48
CA ALA A 93 -19.67 -0.85 -14.27
C ALA A 93 -19.75 0.49 -13.53
N GLY A 94 -19.17 1.54 -14.11
CA GLY A 94 -19.21 2.89 -13.55
C GLY A 94 -18.46 3.06 -12.22
N ALA A 95 -17.53 2.16 -11.89
CA ALA A 95 -16.80 2.20 -10.63
C ALA A 95 -15.71 3.28 -10.59
N GLY A 96 -15.35 3.84 -11.75
CA GLY A 96 -14.36 4.91 -11.85
C GLY A 96 -12.94 4.39 -11.62
N SER A 97 -12.26 4.83 -10.57
CA SER A 97 -10.93 4.30 -10.25
C SER A 97 -10.99 2.96 -9.54
N ALA A 98 -10.09 2.07 -9.91
CA ALA A 98 -9.81 0.84 -9.20
C ALA A 98 -8.32 0.72 -8.83
N LEU A 99 -8.07 -0.04 -7.77
CA LEU A 99 -6.75 -0.40 -7.30
C LEU A 99 -6.57 -1.92 -7.36
N MET A 100 -5.32 -2.35 -7.49
CA MET A 100 -4.98 -3.76 -7.58
C MET A 100 -3.91 -4.10 -6.54
N GLY A 101 -4.13 -5.19 -5.81
CA GLY A 101 -3.16 -5.81 -4.93
C GLY A 101 -2.90 -7.25 -5.36
N ILE A 102 -1.64 -7.66 -5.34
CA ILE A 102 -1.22 -9.03 -5.69
C ILE A 102 -0.37 -9.57 -4.54
N GLY A 103 -0.67 -10.80 -4.12
CA GLY A 103 0.13 -11.54 -3.15
C GLY A 103 0.26 -12.99 -3.58
N SER A 104 1.40 -13.61 -3.32
CA SER A 104 1.55 -15.06 -3.45
C SER A 104 2.33 -15.65 -2.29
N ALA A 105 1.98 -16.87 -1.93
CA ALA A 105 2.63 -17.59 -0.84
C ALA A 105 2.58 -19.10 -1.10
N ARG A 106 3.48 -19.82 -0.43
CA ARG A 106 3.65 -21.28 -0.50
C ARG A 106 3.70 -21.88 0.90
N GLY A 107 3.41 -23.18 0.99
CA GLY A 107 3.45 -23.94 2.24
C GLY A 107 2.21 -23.80 3.13
N GLU A 108 2.39 -23.91 4.44
CA GLU A 108 1.29 -23.87 5.42
C GLU A 108 0.68 -22.46 5.52
N ALA A 109 -0.65 -22.38 5.61
CA ALA A 109 -1.41 -21.13 5.62
C ALA A 109 -1.11 -20.21 4.42
N ARG A 110 -0.75 -20.80 3.27
CA ARG A 110 -0.45 -20.07 2.02
C ARG A 110 -1.57 -19.12 1.59
N SER A 111 -2.83 -19.52 1.73
CA SER A 111 -3.97 -18.68 1.29
C SER A 111 -4.15 -17.43 2.15
N ILE A 112 -4.03 -17.56 3.48
CA ILE A 112 -4.06 -16.44 4.42
C ILE A 112 -2.89 -15.48 4.14
N ARG A 113 -1.66 -16.00 4.04
CA ARG A 113 -0.49 -15.15 3.79
C ARG A 113 -0.54 -14.46 2.44
N ALA A 114 -1.02 -15.15 1.40
CA ALA A 114 -1.19 -14.56 0.08
C ALA A 114 -2.25 -13.45 0.09
N ALA A 115 -3.36 -13.64 0.82
CA ALA A 115 -4.36 -12.60 1.02
C ALA A 115 -3.82 -11.39 1.79
N GLU A 116 -3.05 -11.62 2.86
CA GLU A 116 -2.41 -10.55 3.63
C GLU A 116 -1.46 -9.72 2.75
N LEU A 117 -0.59 -10.39 1.98
CA LEU A 117 0.32 -9.75 1.04
C LEU A 117 -0.41 -8.96 -0.06
N ALA A 118 -1.57 -9.46 -0.52
CA ALA A 118 -2.38 -8.78 -1.50
C ALA A 118 -3.02 -7.49 -0.94
N ILE A 119 -3.53 -7.53 0.29
CA ILE A 119 -4.15 -6.38 0.98
C ILE A 119 -3.10 -5.34 1.39
N SER A 120 -1.89 -5.78 1.77
CA SER A 120 -0.77 -4.90 2.09
C SER A 120 0.11 -4.57 0.88
N SER A 121 -0.33 -4.88 -0.34
CA SER A 121 0.49 -4.76 -1.53
C SER A 121 0.84 -3.29 -1.80
N PRO A 122 2.11 -2.96 -2.11
CA PRO A 122 2.51 -1.58 -2.45
C PRO A 122 1.79 -1.00 -3.67
N LEU A 123 1.16 -1.85 -4.49
CA LEU A 123 0.37 -1.46 -5.66
C LEU A 123 -0.97 -0.81 -5.28
N LEU A 124 -1.44 -1.01 -4.05
CA LEU A 124 -2.58 -0.33 -3.48
C LEU A 124 -2.13 1.08 -3.04
N GLU A 125 -2.29 2.09 -3.90
CA GLU A 125 -1.96 3.50 -3.58
C GLU A 125 -2.76 4.05 -2.39
N ALA A 126 -3.90 3.43 -2.09
CA ALA A 126 -4.73 3.67 -0.93
C ALA A 126 -5.08 2.35 -0.26
N SER A 127 -5.50 2.43 1.00
CA SER A 127 -6.15 1.30 1.65
C SER A 127 -7.34 0.82 0.80
N ILE A 128 -7.61 -0.49 0.84
CA ILE A 128 -8.86 -1.06 0.28
C ILE A 128 -10.09 -0.64 1.11
N ASP A 129 -9.86 0.01 2.26
CA ASP A 129 -10.90 0.65 3.06
C ASP A 129 -11.66 1.70 2.25
N GLY A 130 -12.99 1.59 2.24
CA GLY A 130 -13.90 2.45 1.47
C GLY A 130 -14.16 2.03 0.03
N ALA A 131 -13.67 0.86 -0.41
CA ALA A 131 -14.11 0.26 -1.68
C ALA A 131 -15.48 -0.42 -1.52
N HIS A 132 -16.47 -0.01 -2.31
CA HIS A 132 -17.81 -0.63 -2.32
C HIS A 132 -17.89 -1.88 -3.19
N GLY A 133 -16.90 -2.12 -4.05
CA GLY A 133 -16.83 -3.32 -4.88
C GLY A 133 -15.44 -3.94 -4.81
N VAL A 134 -15.37 -5.24 -4.53
CA VAL A 134 -14.10 -5.97 -4.48
C VAL A 134 -14.22 -7.25 -5.29
N LEU A 135 -13.30 -7.42 -6.24
CA LEU A 135 -13.08 -8.68 -6.96
C LEU A 135 -11.88 -9.38 -6.35
N LEU A 136 -12.09 -10.61 -5.90
CA LEU A 136 -11.08 -11.47 -5.32
C LEU A 136 -10.86 -12.68 -6.23
N SER A 137 -9.66 -12.80 -6.79
CA SER A 137 -9.24 -13.97 -7.55
C SER A 137 -8.23 -14.77 -6.76
N ILE A 138 -8.52 -16.04 -6.52
CA ILE A 138 -7.63 -16.97 -5.82
C ILE A 138 -7.21 -18.04 -6.82
N ALA A 139 -5.96 -18.00 -7.26
CA ALA A 139 -5.36 -18.99 -8.12
C ALA A 139 -4.51 -19.97 -7.29
N GLY A 140 -4.65 -21.27 -7.54
CA GLY A 140 -3.86 -22.31 -6.87
C GLY A 140 -3.92 -23.63 -7.63
N GLY A 141 -3.14 -24.62 -7.18
CA GLY A 141 -3.18 -25.95 -7.75
C GLY A 141 -4.50 -26.68 -7.47
N SER A 142 -4.66 -27.87 -8.06
CA SER A 142 -5.80 -28.76 -7.79
C SER A 142 -5.95 -29.21 -6.32
N ASP A 143 -4.97 -28.90 -5.46
CA ASP A 143 -4.98 -29.17 -4.02
C ASP A 143 -5.63 -28.05 -3.19
N LEU A 144 -6.05 -26.94 -3.82
CA LEU A 144 -6.66 -25.79 -3.15
C LEU A 144 -8.00 -26.18 -2.49
N GLY A 145 -8.04 -26.11 -1.17
CA GLY A 145 -9.22 -26.47 -0.37
C GLY A 145 -10.25 -25.35 -0.24
N LEU A 146 -11.52 -25.71 -0.03
CA LEU A 146 -12.59 -24.74 0.24
C LEU A 146 -12.34 -23.92 1.53
N PHE A 147 -11.73 -24.54 2.54
CA PHE A 147 -11.41 -23.87 3.80
C PHE A 147 -10.36 -22.76 3.59
N GLU A 148 -9.30 -23.04 2.83
CA GLU A 148 -8.28 -22.08 2.44
C GLU A 148 -8.86 -20.87 1.69
N ILE A 149 -9.82 -21.13 0.78
CA ILE A 149 -10.54 -20.09 0.03
C ILE A 149 -11.38 -19.21 0.99
N SER A 150 -12.11 -19.84 1.92
CA SER A 150 -12.95 -19.14 2.89
C SER A 150 -12.14 -18.22 3.81
N GLU A 151 -10.99 -18.68 4.30
CA GLU A 151 -10.13 -17.88 5.18
C GLU A 151 -9.54 -16.65 4.46
N ALA A 152 -9.08 -16.84 3.22
CA ALA A 152 -8.59 -15.74 2.39
C ALA A 152 -9.68 -14.71 2.10
N ALA A 153 -10.90 -15.17 1.77
CA ALA A 153 -12.04 -14.29 1.51
C ALA A 153 -12.47 -13.50 2.76
N GLU A 154 -12.50 -14.15 3.94
CA GLU A 154 -12.87 -13.49 5.19
C GLU A 154 -11.85 -12.39 5.58
N MET A 155 -10.56 -12.62 5.32
CA MET A 155 -9.51 -11.62 5.57
C MET A 155 -9.68 -10.37 4.71
N VAL A 156 -9.96 -10.54 3.41
CA VAL A 156 -10.22 -9.42 2.49
C VAL A 156 -11.50 -8.69 2.90
N ALA A 157 -12.54 -9.43 3.27
CA ALA A 157 -13.82 -8.84 3.71
C ALA A 157 -13.69 -7.97 4.97
N LYS A 158 -12.85 -8.37 5.92
CA LYS A 158 -12.56 -7.57 7.13
C LYS A 158 -11.85 -6.25 6.84
N SER A 159 -11.21 -6.14 5.69
CA SER A 159 -10.39 -4.99 5.31
C SER A 159 -11.11 -4.06 4.32
N ALA A 160 -12.20 -4.51 3.71
CA ALA A 160 -13.06 -3.74 2.81
C ALA A 160 -14.18 -3.02 3.58
N HIS A 161 -14.99 -2.21 2.87
CA HIS A 161 -16.15 -1.55 3.46
C HIS A 161 -17.19 -2.58 3.95
N PRO A 162 -17.88 -2.38 5.10
CA PRO A 162 -18.86 -3.34 5.63
C PRO A 162 -20.01 -3.67 4.67
N ASP A 163 -20.39 -2.70 3.84
CA ASP A 163 -21.42 -2.85 2.80
C ASP A 163 -20.83 -3.14 1.40
N ALA A 164 -19.54 -3.50 1.31
CA ALA A 164 -18.89 -3.80 0.04
C ALA A 164 -19.49 -5.07 -0.59
N ASN A 165 -19.75 -5.00 -1.90
CA ASN A 165 -20.06 -6.17 -2.70
C ASN A 165 -18.76 -6.90 -3.04
N ILE A 166 -18.51 -8.02 -2.36
CA ILE A 166 -17.29 -8.82 -2.53
C ILE A 166 -17.62 -10.05 -3.36
N ILE A 167 -16.96 -10.15 -4.50
CA ILE A 167 -17.11 -11.23 -5.46
C ILE A 167 -15.79 -12.01 -5.46
N TYR A 168 -15.85 -13.29 -5.12
CA TYR A 168 -14.68 -14.16 -5.09
C TYR A 168 -14.81 -15.27 -6.14
N GLY A 169 -13.71 -15.53 -6.83
CA GLY A 169 -13.62 -16.65 -7.75
C GLY A 169 -12.29 -17.37 -7.61
N THR A 170 -12.29 -18.62 -8.05
CA THR A 170 -11.14 -19.51 -7.92
C THR A 170 -10.64 -19.88 -9.30
N VAL A 171 -9.33 -19.92 -9.48
CA VAL A 171 -8.70 -20.40 -10.70
C VAL A 171 -7.83 -21.59 -10.34
N ILE A 172 -8.04 -22.72 -11.01
CA ILE A 172 -7.19 -23.89 -10.84
C ILE A 172 -6.10 -23.85 -11.90
N ASP A 173 -4.85 -23.72 -11.45
CA ASP A 173 -3.66 -23.73 -12.29
C ASP A 173 -2.63 -24.70 -11.71
N ASP A 174 -2.55 -25.90 -12.29
CA ASP A 174 -1.61 -26.94 -11.87
C ASP A 174 -0.14 -26.55 -12.07
N ALA A 175 0.15 -25.52 -12.89
CA ALA A 175 1.51 -25.02 -13.04
C ALA A 175 2.03 -24.28 -11.79
N LEU A 176 1.13 -23.84 -10.90
CA LEU A 176 1.48 -23.18 -9.64
C LEU A 176 2.01 -24.17 -8.59
N GLY A 177 1.72 -25.46 -8.73
CA GLY A 177 2.14 -26.48 -7.76
C GLY A 177 1.59 -26.19 -6.36
N ASP A 178 2.50 -25.87 -5.43
CA ASP A 178 2.16 -25.57 -4.02
C ASP A 178 1.87 -24.08 -3.76
N GLU A 179 1.96 -23.22 -4.77
CA GLU A 179 1.74 -21.78 -4.67
C GLU A 179 0.26 -21.40 -4.78
N VAL A 180 -0.16 -20.50 -3.90
CA VAL A 180 -1.44 -19.79 -4.01
C VAL A 180 -1.14 -18.33 -4.31
N ARG A 181 -1.80 -17.81 -5.34
CA ARG A 181 -1.75 -16.40 -5.74
C ARG A 181 -3.13 -15.77 -5.52
N VAL A 182 -3.16 -14.69 -4.77
CA VAL A 182 -4.35 -13.90 -4.51
C VAL A 182 -4.21 -12.56 -5.21
N THR A 183 -5.22 -12.23 -6.03
CA THR A 183 -5.33 -10.92 -6.68
C THR A 183 -6.59 -10.25 -6.17
N VAL A 184 -6.44 -9.04 -5.62
CA VAL A 184 -7.53 -8.22 -5.11
C VAL A 184 -7.66 -7.01 -6.03
N ILE A 185 -8.86 -6.76 -6.55
CA ILE A 185 -9.18 -5.56 -7.32
C ILE A 185 -10.29 -4.83 -6.57
N ALA A 186 -9.96 -3.70 -5.98
CA ALA A 186 -10.89 -2.85 -5.25
C ALA A 186 -11.35 -1.70 -6.15
N ALA A 187 -12.66 -1.50 -6.25
CA ALA A 187 -13.29 -0.50 -7.11
C ALA A 187 -14.46 0.18 -6.39
N GLY A 188 -14.92 1.31 -6.93
CA GLY A 188 -16.04 2.05 -6.36
C GLY A 188 -15.69 2.71 -5.03
N PHE A 189 -14.58 3.46 -4.99
CA PHE A 189 -14.18 4.23 -3.81
C PHE A 189 -15.08 5.47 -3.60
N ASP A 190 -15.35 5.82 -2.35
CA ASP A 190 -16.09 7.05 -1.98
C ASP A 190 -15.40 8.30 -2.56
N GLY A 191 -16.08 9.00 -3.47
CA GLY A 191 -15.54 10.17 -4.17
C GLY A 191 -14.88 9.86 -5.53
N GLY A 192 -14.97 8.62 -6.02
CA GLY A 192 -14.51 8.21 -7.35
C GLY A 192 -13.00 8.07 -7.51
N GLN A 193 -12.23 8.35 -6.44
CA GLN A 193 -10.79 8.14 -6.37
C GLN A 193 -10.37 7.55 -5.01
N PRO A 194 -9.41 6.62 -5.00
CA PRO A 194 -8.81 6.12 -3.77
C PRO A 194 -8.12 7.25 -3.01
N LYS A 195 -8.38 7.39 -1.70
CA LYS A 195 -7.69 8.37 -0.84
C LYS A 195 -6.21 7.99 -0.72
N ARG A 196 -5.34 8.67 -1.47
CA ARG A 196 -3.89 8.46 -1.42
C ARG A 196 -3.41 8.51 0.04
N VAL A 197 -2.77 7.44 0.51
CA VAL A 197 -2.06 7.47 1.78
C VAL A 197 -0.78 8.27 1.54
N SER A 198 -0.60 9.38 2.26
CA SER A 198 0.64 10.14 2.20
C SER A 198 1.77 9.31 2.78
N MET A 199 2.58 8.69 1.92
CA MET A 199 3.87 8.19 2.39
C MET A 199 4.79 9.39 2.67
N PRO A 200 5.52 9.40 3.78
CA PRO A 200 6.57 10.39 3.98
C PRO A 200 7.57 10.23 2.85
N VAL A 201 7.72 11.28 2.04
CA VAL A 201 8.80 11.34 1.06
C VAL A 201 10.09 11.33 1.86
N ILE A 202 10.98 10.37 1.59
CA ILE A 202 12.34 10.42 2.13
C ILE A 202 13.02 11.59 1.44
N ASP A 203 12.94 12.76 2.06
CA ASP A 203 13.60 13.95 1.58
C ASP A 203 15.10 13.80 1.82
N THR A 204 15.93 14.28 0.90
CA THR A 204 17.40 14.21 1.03
C THR A 204 17.92 14.88 2.31
N ALA A 205 17.14 15.77 2.92
CA ALA A 205 17.40 16.38 4.23
C ALA A 205 17.34 15.38 5.41
N THR A 206 16.58 14.29 5.29
CA THR A 206 16.49 13.25 6.33
C THR A 206 17.75 12.38 6.41
N ILE A 207 18.57 12.34 5.34
CA ILE A 207 19.84 11.61 5.31
C ILE A 207 20.97 12.44 5.95
N SER A 208 20.85 13.78 5.95
CA SER A 208 21.84 14.68 6.58
C SER A 208 21.69 14.84 8.09
N GLY A 209 20.70 14.19 8.72
CA GLY A 209 20.55 14.19 10.17
C GLY A 209 20.06 15.51 10.77
N GLU A 210 19.55 16.44 9.97
CA GLU A 210 18.84 17.60 10.48
C GLU A 210 17.38 17.20 10.72
N ALA A 211 17.07 16.90 11.97
CA ALA A 211 15.70 16.70 12.42
C ALA A 211 14.94 18.03 12.32
N ASP A 212 13.85 18.05 11.56
CA ASP A 212 12.87 19.13 11.62
C ASP A 212 12.16 19.05 12.98
N PRO A 213 12.30 20.05 13.87
CA PRO A 213 11.68 19.98 15.18
C PRO A 213 10.17 20.20 15.01
N ILE A 214 9.40 19.10 15.04
CA ILE A 214 7.95 19.17 15.19
C ILE A 214 7.69 19.73 16.59
N ALA A 215 7.23 20.98 16.67
CA ALA A 215 7.05 21.75 17.91
C ALA A 215 6.05 21.14 18.93
N ALA A 216 5.40 20.02 18.62
CA ALA A 216 4.30 19.46 19.41
C ALA A 216 4.71 18.34 20.39
N ASN A 217 5.95 17.84 20.33
CA ASN A 217 6.39 16.71 21.17
C ASN A 217 7.78 16.93 21.77
N ASP A 218 8.08 18.17 22.18
CA ASP A 218 9.29 18.43 22.97
C ASP A 218 9.14 17.79 24.36
N PRO A 219 9.91 16.72 24.68
CA PRO A 219 9.81 16.05 25.97
C PRO A 219 10.24 16.97 27.13
N ILE A 220 11.00 18.02 26.83
CA ILE A 220 11.44 19.02 27.81
C ILE A 220 10.26 19.93 28.17
N ALA A 221 9.43 20.33 27.20
CA ALA A 221 8.24 21.14 27.45
C ALA A 221 7.21 20.41 28.32
N VAL A 222 7.06 19.09 28.12
CA VAL A 222 6.17 18.24 28.92
C VAL A 222 6.73 18.00 30.34
N ALA A 223 8.05 17.93 30.50
CA ALA A 223 8.70 17.76 31.80
C ALA A 223 8.68 19.03 32.68
N LEU A 224 8.48 20.21 32.08
CA LEU A 224 8.52 21.51 32.77
C LEU A 224 7.17 22.02 33.29
N ASP A 225 6.04 21.33 33.04
CA ASP A 225 4.70 21.77 33.44
C ASP A 225 4.27 21.36 34.87
N LEU A 226 5.22 21.29 35.81
CA LEU A 226 4.90 21.31 37.24
C LEU A 226 4.86 22.77 37.69
N GLY A 227 3.64 23.32 37.66
CA GLY A 227 3.38 24.75 37.77
C GLY A 227 3.98 25.46 39.00
N ILE A 228 4.33 26.73 38.80
CA ILE A 228 4.37 27.82 39.79
C ILE A 228 4.16 29.15 39.05
N ASP A 229 3.40 30.01 39.72
CA ASP A 229 2.91 31.35 39.38
C ASP A 229 3.80 32.34 38.60
N ASN A 230 3.07 33.18 37.86
CA ASN A 230 3.45 34.47 37.29
C ASN A 230 4.32 35.32 38.23
N SER A 231 5.58 35.58 37.86
CA SER A 231 6.21 36.87 38.15
C SER A 231 7.26 37.24 37.11
N ASP A 232 7.05 38.43 36.55
CA ASP A 232 7.74 39.06 35.45
C ASP A 232 9.14 39.56 35.88
N ARG A 233 10.21 38.86 35.48
CA ARG A 233 11.60 39.37 35.48
C ARG A 233 12.41 38.72 34.34
N PRO A 234 13.25 39.47 33.61
CA PRO A 234 14.07 38.89 32.55
C PRO A 234 15.21 38.08 33.17
N ARG A 235 15.23 36.76 32.92
CA ARG A 235 16.31 35.86 33.36
C ARG A 235 17.54 36.06 32.48
N LYS A 236 18.70 36.29 33.11
CA LYS A 236 20.02 36.36 32.47
C LYS A 236 20.37 34.98 31.88
N ARG A 237 20.91 34.97 30.65
CA ARG A 237 21.45 33.78 30.00
C ARG A 237 22.77 33.39 30.67
N ILE A 238 22.80 32.22 31.32
CA ILE A 238 24.01 31.67 31.94
C ILE A 238 24.77 30.89 30.88
N THR A 239 26.08 31.14 30.77
CA THR A 239 26.99 30.48 29.83
C THR A 239 27.64 29.26 30.49
N PHE A 240 27.96 28.25 29.70
CA PHE A 240 28.47 26.95 30.15
C PHE A 240 29.80 27.04 30.93
N GLU A 241 30.54 28.14 30.78
CA GLU A 241 31.78 28.41 31.51
C GLU A 241 31.55 28.80 32.99
N ASP A 242 30.35 29.30 33.33
CA ASP A 242 30.01 29.69 34.72
C ASP A 242 29.60 28.49 35.60
N LEU A 243 29.40 27.30 35.01
CA LEU A 243 29.01 26.07 35.72
C LEU A 243 30.20 25.20 36.15
N ILE A 244 31.42 25.58 35.78
CA ILE A 244 32.63 24.77 35.98
C ILE A 244 33.52 25.33 37.11
N ALA A 245 33.22 26.52 37.64
CA ALA A 245 33.90 27.05 38.81
C ALA A 245 33.07 26.77 40.07
N GLU A 246 33.68 26.02 41.00
CA GLU A 246 33.17 25.60 42.31
C GLU A 246 32.27 24.34 42.28
N ASP A 247 32.90 23.17 42.37
CA ASP A 247 32.92 22.46 43.66
C ASP A 247 33.88 21.24 43.64
N GLU A 248 34.70 21.19 44.68
CA GLU A 248 35.56 20.09 45.10
C GLU A 248 34.72 18.80 45.23
N ILE A 249 34.96 17.79 44.40
CA ILE A 249 34.33 16.48 44.55
C ILE A 249 34.98 15.79 45.75
N ASP A 250 34.26 15.74 46.88
CA ASP A 250 34.66 14.99 48.06
C ASP A 250 34.54 13.48 47.78
N ILE A 251 35.68 12.79 47.73
CA ILE A 251 35.77 11.37 47.40
C ILE A 251 35.55 10.56 48.69
N PRO A 252 34.54 9.68 48.77
CA PRO A 252 34.30 8.90 49.98
C PRO A 252 35.46 7.96 50.32
N ASP A 253 35.77 7.84 51.62
CA ASP A 253 36.95 7.16 52.19
C ASP A 253 37.11 5.67 51.83
N PHE A 254 36.11 5.02 51.21
CA PHE A 254 36.24 3.63 50.74
C PHE A 254 36.93 3.49 49.37
N MET A 255 37.16 4.61 48.66
CA MET A 255 37.89 4.64 47.39
C MET A 255 39.37 5.06 47.54
N ARG A 256 39.91 5.12 48.76
CA ARG A 256 41.36 5.25 49.00
C ARG A 256 42.03 3.91 49.22
#